data_AF-A0A1F9TEG0-F1
#
_entry.id   AF-A0A1F9TEG0-F1
#
_cell.length_a   1.000
_cell.length_b   1.000
_cell.length_c   1.000
_cell.angle_alpha   90.00
_cell.angle_beta   90.00
_cell.angle_gamma   90.00
#
_symmetry.space_group_name_H-M   'P 1'
#
loop_
_entity.id
_entity.type
_entity.pdbx_description
1 polymer ?
#
loop_
_entity_poly.entity_id
_entity_poly.type
_entity_poly.pdbx_seq_one_letter_code
_entity_poly.pdbx_strand_id
1 'polypeptide(L)'
;MILINCDIGEQGPLHEGDRALMEFIHIANIACDGHAGDKESVAAFRALAEQRGVRISAHISYPDKPNFGRATMEMADEALLAALDAQLALLPGVPLVKFHGALYNDACRDTHLAELLAVWLKRSGVATVLAPADSELAAAAYTLGVSVLREAFLDRRYSYDEAAGHLRLLPRAAGNAVISDANEALAQAADIIERGRVNVSGNPAKPAWKPIKADTVCIHSDSPIALELARRLRPAIEQAEKVAAASGVRGNIRLVKPGFCGTAGLPAYGRQHIGVSPGGAMDCFSLRRGNLMLGNPENSPALEILGPPEIELLTPGRFVLTGGRLEAFLHRGAAAPEELEHSRVYEAEAGDRLTFGGKRYGLHTYFCFRGRDGGGSVPAETVPYAAVSGWADPQGRIRVLPGPEFGCLEQPGLFFLTPWRTTFKMDKMGIRLAGEPGLTCSMGNMISGAVADGTIQLTPESPIILLRHRQTTGGYPRIFNVISADIDLLGQYAPNQAIHFVQVTLEQARSFARQKEEALDKLR
;
A
#
# COMPACT_ATOMS: atom_id res chain seq x y z
N MET A 1 0.97 6.90 7.22
CA MET A 1 0.92 8.37 7.23
C MET A 1 1.52 8.87 5.94
N ILE A 2 0.74 9.56 5.13
CA ILE A 2 1.26 10.34 4.01
C ILE A 2 1.56 11.76 4.51
N LEU A 3 2.64 12.36 4.03
CA LEU A 3 3.08 13.68 4.49
C LEU A 3 2.83 14.73 3.43
N ILE A 4 2.41 15.93 3.85
CA ILE A 4 2.30 17.08 2.96
C ILE A 4 3.66 17.79 2.92
N ASN A 5 4.24 17.96 1.74
CA ASN A 5 5.40 18.80 1.51
C ASN A 5 5.03 20.02 0.63
N CYS A 6 5.75 21.12 0.76
CA CYS A 6 5.53 22.31 -0.06
C CYS A 6 6.83 23.07 -0.31
N ASP A 7 6.95 23.65 -1.49
CA ASP A 7 8.09 24.48 -1.89
C ASP A 7 7.89 25.89 -1.31
N ILE A 8 8.83 26.37 -0.48
CA ILE A 8 8.69 27.54 0.39
C ILE A 8 9.88 28.48 0.22
N GLY A 9 9.65 29.79 0.31
CA GLY A 9 10.70 30.81 0.24
C GLY A 9 11.05 31.22 -1.19
N GLU A 10 10.24 30.81 -2.17
CA GLU A 10 10.42 31.17 -3.58
C GLU A 10 10.03 32.64 -3.87
N GLN A 11 9.19 33.24 -3.02
CA GLN A 11 8.64 34.59 -3.18
C GLN A 11 9.29 35.64 -2.25
N GLY A 12 10.43 35.30 -1.64
CA GLY A 12 11.15 36.16 -0.70
C GLY A 12 10.84 35.88 0.78
N PRO A 13 11.45 36.63 1.70
CA PRO A 13 11.37 36.36 3.14
C PRO A 13 9.96 36.55 3.69
N LEU A 14 9.44 35.52 4.37
CA LEU A 14 8.13 35.53 5.05
C LEU A 14 6.96 36.01 4.18
N HIS A 15 7.00 35.71 2.88
CA HIS A 15 5.87 35.92 1.98
C HIS A 15 4.58 35.37 2.61
N GLU A 16 3.49 36.12 2.52
CA GLU A 16 2.26 35.84 3.27
C GLU A 16 1.69 34.45 2.97
N GLY A 17 1.65 34.07 1.68
CA GLY A 17 1.17 32.77 1.23
C GLY A 17 2.01 31.61 1.79
N ASP A 18 3.33 31.71 1.67
CA ASP A 18 4.29 30.71 2.14
C ASP A 18 4.19 30.56 3.66
N ARG A 19 4.09 31.67 4.41
CA ARG A 19 3.91 31.68 5.87
C ARG A 19 2.60 31.01 6.29
N ALA A 20 1.52 31.23 5.55
CA ALA A 20 0.23 30.58 5.81
C ALA A 20 0.29 29.06 5.56
N LEU A 21 0.97 28.63 4.49
CA LEU A 21 1.15 27.21 4.16
C LEU A 21 1.89 26.43 5.27
N MET A 22 2.83 27.08 5.97
CA MET A 22 3.57 26.48 7.09
C MET A 22 2.69 25.98 8.24
N GLU A 23 1.40 26.33 8.31
CA GLU A 23 0.44 25.80 9.31
C GLU A 23 -0.06 24.40 8.97
N PHE A 24 -0.06 24.04 7.68
CA PHE A 24 -0.73 22.85 7.18
C PHE A 24 0.23 21.77 6.66
N ILE A 25 1.48 22.12 6.39
CA ILE A 25 2.47 21.20 5.83
C ILE A 25 3.25 20.44 6.92
N HIS A 26 3.89 19.34 6.52
CA HIS A 26 4.75 18.54 7.38
C HIS A 26 6.23 18.72 7.05
N ILE A 27 6.54 19.05 5.79
CA ILE A 27 7.89 19.29 5.27
C ILE A 27 7.86 20.60 4.47
N ALA A 28 8.75 21.54 4.79
CA ALA A 28 9.00 22.75 4.01
C ALA A 28 10.27 22.55 3.18
N ASN A 29 10.14 22.58 1.86
CA ASN A 29 11.26 22.58 0.93
C ASN A 29 11.71 24.02 0.74
N ILE A 30 12.71 24.46 1.49
CA ILE A 30 13.13 25.86 1.54
C ILE A 30 14.04 26.15 0.34
N ALA A 31 13.66 27.10 -0.51
CA ALA A 31 14.43 27.54 -1.67
C ALA A 31 15.79 28.13 -1.22
N CYS A 32 16.88 27.44 -1.58
CA CYS A 32 18.23 27.76 -1.14
C CYS A 32 19.07 28.35 -2.27
N ASP A 33 18.61 29.43 -2.90
CA ASP A 33 19.24 30.04 -4.09
C ASP A 33 19.05 29.18 -5.36
N GLY A 34 19.82 29.44 -6.42
CA GLY A 34 19.80 28.70 -7.68
C GLY A 34 18.61 29.04 -8.58
N HIS A 35 17.39 28.80 -8.10
CA HIS A 35 16.14 29.12 -8.79
C HIS A 35 15.41 30.28 -8.12
N ALA A 36 15.43 30.31 -6.79
CA ALA A 36 14.78 31.31 -5.95
C ALA A 36 15.36 31.28 -4.53
N GLY A 37 14.97 32.24 -3.69
CA GLY A 37 15.45 32.37 -2.32
C GLY A 37 16.83 33.03 -2.21
N ASP A 38 17.15 33.42 -0.97
CA ASP A 38 18.39 34.07 -0.58
C ASP A 38 18.67 33.81 0.92
N LYS A 39 19.78 34.33 1.43
CA LYS A 39 20.19 34.11 2.83
C LYS A 39 19.15 34.60 3.84
N GLU A 40 18.42 35.68 3.53
CA GLU A 40 17.42 36.25 4.42
C GLU A 40 16.16 35.38 4.44
N SER A 41 15.66 34.96 3.28
CA SER A 41 14.50 34.08 3.18
C SER A 41 14.76 32.70 3.80
N VAL A 42 15.92 32.11 3.55
CA VAL A 42 16.34 30.82 4.13
C VAL A 42 16.37 30.89 5.65
N ALA A 43 16.98 31.93 6.23
CA ALA A 43 17.05 32.10 7.68
C ALA A 43 15.66 32.28 8.30
N ALA A 44 14.81 33.09 7.66
CA ALA A 44 13.47 33.37 8.18
C ALA A 44 12.56 32.13 8.17
N PHE A 45 12.55 31.36 7.07
CA PHE A 45 11.72 30.15 6.99
C PHE A 45 12.28 28.99 7.81
N ARG A 46 13.61 28.89 8.01
CA ARG A 46 14.19 27.94 8.95
C ARG A 46 13.69 28.21 10.38
N ALA A 47 13.77 29.45 10.84
CA ALA A 47 13.29 29.82 12.17
C ALA A 47 11.79 29.52 12.35
N LEU A 48 10.97 29.82 11.33
CA LEU A 48 9.53 29.53 11.36
C LEU A 48 9.24 28.03 11.37
N ALA A 49 9.98 27.23 10.60
CA ALA A 49 9.85 25.78 10.56
C ALA A 49 10.18 25.15 11.92
N GLU A 50 11.29 25.58 12.53
CA GLU A 50 11.72 25.14 13.87
C GLU A 50 10.67 25.51 14.93
N GLN A 51 10.12 26.74 14.90
CA GLN A 51 9.07 27.17 15.81
C GLN A 51 7.80 26.31 15.71
N ARG A 52 7.46 25.82 14.51
CA ARG A 52 6.23 25.07 14.23
C ARG A 52 6.42 23.55 14.22
N GLY A 53 7.65 23.06 14.41
CA GLY A 53 7.97 21.64 14.30
C GLY A 53 7.78 21.07 12.89
N VAL A 54 7.90 21.92 11.86
CA VAL A 54 7.85 21.51 10.44
C VAL A 54 9.23 21.00 10.04
N ARG A 55 9.30 19.84 9.39
CA ARG A 55 10.57 19.31 8.89
C ARG A 55 11.08 20.17 7.73
N ILE A 56 12.39 20.24 7.59
CA ILE A 56 13.02 21.10 6.59
C ILE A 56 13.70 20.22 5.56
N SER A 57 13.56 20.57 4.28
CA SER A 57 14.43 20.10 3.20
C SER A 57 15.10 21.28 2.50
N ALA A 58 16.31 21.07 2.01
CA ALA A 58 16.97 22.02 1.11
C ALA A 58 16.38 21.83 -0.30
N HIS A 59 15.74 22.88 -0.81
CA HIS A 59 15.18 22.92 -2.17
C HIS A 59 16.19 23.59 -3.09
N ILE A 60 16.84 22.81 -3.94
CA ILE A 60 18.03 23.23 -4.71
C ILE A 60 17.87 22.88 -6.19
N SER A 61 18.54 23.62 -7.07
CA SER A 61 18.31 23.55 -8.51
C SER A 61 19.58 23.75 -9.31
N TYR A 62 19.45 23.70 -10.65
CA TYR A 62 20.38 24.43 -11.51
C TYR A 62 20.43 25.92 -11.13
N PRO A 63 21.57 26.61 -11.32
CA PRO A 63 21.72 28.04 -11.04
C PRO A 63 21.07 28.91 -12.14
N ASP A 64 19.75 28.76 -12.28
CA ASP A 64 18.91 29.34 -13.34
C ASP A 64 17.80 30.23 -12.74
N LYS A 65 18.19 31.26 -11.98
CA LYS A 65 17.21 32.24 -11.45
C LYS A 65 16.34 32.88 -12.53
N PRO A 66 16.85 33.28 -13.71
CA PRO A 66 16.04 33.95 -14.73
C PRO A 66 14.85 33.10 -15.22
N ASN A 67 14.98 31.77 -15.26
CA ASN A 67 13.88 30.87 -15.62
C ASN A 67 13.36 30.05 -14.44
N PHE A 68 13.67 30.47 -13.20
CA PHE A 68 13.20 29.85 -11.97
C PHE A 68 13.59 28.36 -11.85
N GLY A 69 14.78 28.00 -12.33
CA GLY A 69 15.28 26.63 -12.34
C GLY A 69 14.57 25.69 -13.30
N ARG A 70 13.77 26.21 -14.25
CA ARG A 70 12.91 25.40 -15.13
C ARG A 70 13.57 25.07 -16.47
N ALA A 71 14.73 25.66 -16.78
CA ALA A 71 15.50 25.31 -17.97
C ALA A 71 16.56 24.25 -17.63
N THR A 72 16.66 23.21 -18.46
CA THR A 72 17.81 22.30 -18.45
C THR A 72 19.05 23.09 -18.83
N MET A 73 20.14 22.90 -18.08
CA MET A 73 21.42 23.56 -18.33
C MET A 73 22.49 22.54 -18.67
N GLU A 74 23.19 22.72 -19.79
CA GLU A 74 24.43 22.00 -20.05
C GLU A 74 25.56 22.65 -19.25
N MET A 75 26.09 21.89 -18.28
CA MET A 75 27.15 22.33 -17.38
C MET A 75 28.11 21.17 -17.12
N ALA A 76 29.38 21.46 -16.84
CA ALA A 76 30.31 20.44 -16.38
C ALA A 76 29.91 19.94 -14.98
N ASP A 77 30.08 18.64 -14.73
CA ASP A 77 29.70 17.98 -13.49
C ASP A 77 30.28 18.70 -12.25
N GLU A 78 31.56 19.08 -12.29
CA GLU A 78 32.21 19.79 -11.18
C GLU A 78 31.57 21.16 -10.90
N ALA A 79 31.16 21.88 -11.95
CA ALA A 79 30.52 23.18 -11.83
C ALA A 79 29.10 23.03 -11.24
N LEU A 80 28.36 22.00 -11.66
CA LEU A 80 27.06 21.67 -11.09
C LEU A 80 27.20 21.33 -9.59
N LEU A 81 28.11 20.43 -9.23
CA LEU A 81 28.31 20.03 -7.83
C LEU A 81 28.73 21.22 -6.95
N ALA A 82 29.60 22.10 -7.45
CA ALA A 82 29.99 23.31 -6.72
C ALA A 82 28.81 24.27 -6.51
N ALA A 83 27.92 24.41 -7.49
CA ALA A 83 26.71 25.20 -7.36
C ALA A 83 25.74 24.59 -6.33
N LEU A 84 25.62 23.26 -6.27
CA LEU A 84 24.79 22.58 -5.27
C LEU A 84 25.40 22.68 -3.86
N ASP A 85 26.73 22.60 -3.72
CA ASP A 85 27.43 22.81 -2.45
C ASP A 85 27.17 24.23 -1.92
N ALA A 86 27.22 25.25 -2.79
CA ALA A 86 26.93 26.63 -2.41
C ALA A 86 25.47 26.82 -1.95
N GLN A 87 24.52 26.20 -2.64
CA GLN A 87 23.10 26.22 -2.26
C GLN A 87 22.87 25.51 -0.92
N LEU A 88 23.40 24.29 -0.73
CA LEU A 88 23.26 23.53 0.51
C LEU A 88 23.90 24.24 1.71
N ALA A 89 24.99 24.99 1.49
CA ALA A 89 25.65 25.77 2.53
C ALA A 89 24.79 26.89 3.12
N LEU A 90 23.73 27.36 2.42
CA LEU A 90 22.76 28.30 2.99
C LEU A 90 21.90 27.66 4.08
N LEU A 91 21.75 26.33 4.06
CA LEU A 91 20.89 25.59 4.99
C LEU A 91 21.66 24.43 5.68
N PRO A 92 22.68 24.76 6.50
CA PRO A 92 23.58 23.75 7.06
C PRO A 92 22.86 22.83 8.05
N GLY A 93 23.26 21.55 8.02
CA GLY A 93 22.79 20.52 8.94
C GLY A 93 21.44 19.90 8.58
N VAL A 94 20.86 20.23 7.42
CA VAL A 94 19.61 19.62 6.94
C VAL A 94 19.91 18.34 6.16
N PRO A 95 19.46 17.16 6.64
CA PRO A 95 19.80 15.87 6.03
C PRO A 95 18.81 15.43 4.93
N LEU A 96 18.00 16.36 4.43
CA LEU A 96 16.92 16.11 3.47
C LEU A 96 17.02 17.11 2.31
N VAL A 97 17.05 16.61 1.08
CA VAL A 97 17.10 17.44 -0.14
C VAL A 97 15.90 17.14 -1.04
N LYS A 98 15.37 18.20 -1.66
CA LYS A 98 14.50 18.11 -2.83
C LYS A 98 15.17 18.89 -3.96
N PHE A 99 15.40 18.22 -5.09
CA PHE A 99 15.80 18.94 -6.30
C PHE A 99 14.59 19.64 -6.90
N HIS A 100 14.83 20.78 -7.54
CA HIS A 100 13.78 21.60 -8.13
C HIS A 100 13.84 21.57 -9.66
N GLY A 101 12.68 21.83 -10.27
CA GLY A 101 12.58 22.23 -11.67
C GLY A 101 13.21 21.24 -12.65
N ALA A 102 14.02 21.76 -13.57
CA ALA A 102 14.67 20.95 -14.60
C ALA A 102 15.64 19.92 -14.00
N LEU A 103 16.45 20.30 -13.00
CA LEU A 103 17.40 19.39 -12.35
C LEU A 103 16.71 18.14 -11.78
N TYR A 104 15.56 18.32 -11.12
CA TYR A 104 14.75 17.21 -10.64
C TYR A 104 14.28 16.30 -11.78
N ASN A 105 13.74 16.88 -12.84
CA ASN A 105 13.17 16.12 -13.96
C ASN A 105 14.23 15.39 -14.78
N ASP A 106 15.39 16.01 -14.96
CA ASP A 106 16.53 15.46 -15.68
C ASP A 106 17.12 14.30 -14.88
N ALA A 107 17.35 14.48 -13.57
CA ALA A 107 17.83 13.42 -12.69
C ALA A 107 16.86 12.23 -12.57
N CYS A 108 15.57 12.43 -12.83
CA CYS A 108 14.60 11.33 -12.86
C CYS A 108 14.71 10.46 -14.13
N ARG A 109 15.50 10.86 -15.13
CA ARG A 109 15.56 10.26 -16.48
C ARG A 109 16.97 9.87 -16.90
N ASP A 110 17.94 10.67 -16.51
CA ASP A 110 19.33 10.51 -16.90
C ASP A 110 20.08 9.76 -15.79
N THR A 111 20.52 8.54 -16.11
CA THR A 111 21.22 7.67 -15.16
C THR A 111 22.55 8.27 -14.70
N HIS A 112 23.31 8.93 -15.58
CA HIS A 112 24.60 9.56 -15.23
C HIS A 112 24.37 10.68 -14.21
N LEU A 113 23.45 11.59 -14.50
CA LEU A 113 23.10 12.68 -13.59
C LEU A 113 22.53 12.13 -12.27
N ALA A 114 21.68 11.11 -12.31
CA ALA A 114 21.14 10.47 -11.11
C ALA A 114 22.24 9.91 -10.21
N GLU A 115 23.21 9.18 -10.78
CA GLU A 115 24.36 8.62 -10.06
C GLU A 115 25.25 9.74 -9.49
N LEU A 116 25.56 10.75 -10.30
CA LEU A 116 26.33 11.93 -9.87
C LEU A 116 25.70 12.60 -8.65
N LEU A 117 24.38 12.87 -8.70
CA LEU A 117 23.64 13.49 -7.59
C LEU A 117 23.54 12.56 -6.38
N ALA A 118 23.36 11.26 -6.56
CA ALA A 118 23.30 10.31 -5.45
C ALA A 118 24.66 10.21 -4.72
N VAL A 119 25.77 10.24 -5.45
CA VAL A 119 27.12 10.32 -4.88
C VAL A 119 27.30 11.64 -4.12
N TRP A 120 26.86 12.75 -4.71
CA TRP A 120 26.90 14.06 -4.07
C TRP A 120 26.10 14.08 -2.76
N LEU A 121 24.85 13.59 -2.76
CA LEU A 121 23.99 13.51 -1.57
C LEU A 121 24.71 12.78 -0.43
N LYS A 122 25.29 11.61 -0.72
CA LYS A 122 26.02 10.82 0.28
C LYS A 122 27.27 11.52 0.80
N ARG A 123 28.05 12.14 -0.09
CA ARG A 123 29.27 12.89 0.27
C ARG A 123 28.95 14.11 1.14
N SER A 124 27.84 14.78 0.85
CA SER A 124 27.41 16.00 1.53
C SER A 124 26.65 15.71 2.85
N GLY A 125 26.60 14.44 3.29
CA GLY A 125 25.94 14.05 4.54
C GLY A 125 24.42 14.10 4.48
N VAL A 126 23.83 14.15 3.28
CA VAL A 126 22.38 14.14 3.08
C VAL A 126 21.89 12.69 3.18
N ALA A 127 21.03 12.42 4.15
CA ALA A 127 20.55 11.08 4.44
C ALA A 127 19.31 10.71 3.63
N THR A 128 18.57 11.69 3.12
CA THR A 128 17.28 11.47 2.45
C THR A 128 17.07 12.42 1.28
N VAL A 129 16.44 11.93 0.20
CA VAL A 129 16.03 12.72 -0.96
C VAL A 129 14.54 12.52 -1.27
N LEU A 130 13.86 13.57 -1.74
CA LEU A 130 12.52 13.47 -2.32
C LEU A 130 12.63 13.17 -3.82
N ALA A 131 12.02 12.07 -4.27
CA ALA A 131 12.01 11.67 -5.68
C ALA A 131 10.77 10.83 -6.01
N PRO A 132 10.33 10.72 -7.27
CA PRO A 132 9.31 9.77 -7.67
C PRO A 132 9.80 8.34 -7.45
N ALA A 133 8.91 7.44 -7.02
CA ALA A 133 9.26 6.05 -6.71
C ALA A 133 9.91 5.30 -7.89
N ASP A 134 9.46 5.60 -9.10
CA ASP A 134 9.91 4.96 -10.34
C ASP A 134 10.78 5.96 -11.14
N SER A 135 11.97 6.27 -10.64
CA SER A 135 12.91 7.21 -11.27
C SER A 135 14.37 6.79 -11.13
N GLU A 136 15.23 7.24 -12.05
CA GLU A 136 16.68 7.01 -12.02
C GLU A 136 17.31 7.55 -10.72
N LEU A 137 16.92 8.75 -10.28
CA LEU A 137 17.35 9.33 -9.01
C LEU A 137 17.02 8.44 -7.81
N ALA A 138 15.81 7.87 -7.74
CA ALA A 138 15.44 6.97 -6.66
C ALA A 138 16.29 5.68 -6.70
N ALA A 139 16.50 5.10 -7.89
CA ALA A 139 17.31 3.90 -8.07
C ALA A 139 18.78 4.11 -7.66
N ALA A 140 19.38 5.24 -8.07
CA ALA A 140 20.74 5.62 -7.70
C ALA A 140 20.87 5.88 -6.18
N ALA A 141 19.90 6.58 -5.58
CA ALA A 141 19.86 6.82 -4.14
C ALA A 141 19.81 5.50 -3.34
N TYR A 142 18.95 4.57 -3.72
CA TYR A 142 18.86 3.26 -3.07
C TYR A 142 20.17 2.47 -3.16
N THR A 143 20.82 2.48 -4.33
CA THR A 143 22.12 1.81 -4.54
C THR A 143 23.20 2.32 -3.59
N LEU A 144 23.19 3.62 -3.27
CA LEU A 144 24.17 4.23 -2.39
C LEU A 144 23.76 4.28 -0.91
N GLY A 145 22.57 3.79 -0.57
CA GLY A 145 22.03 3.77 0.79
C GLY A 145 21.45 5.11 1.26
N VAL A 146 21.16 6.03 0.34
CA VAL A 146 20.42 7.27 0.64
C VAL A 146 18.92 6.92 0.68
N SER A 147 18.22 7.33 1.73
CA SER A 147 16.78 7.07 1.85
C SER A 147 16.00 7.90 0.84
N VAL A 148 14.92 7.34 0.30
CA VAL A 148 14.03 8.06 -0.63
C VAL A 148 12.66 8.23 0.01
N LEU A 149 12.21 9.49 0.11
CA LEU A 149 10.80 9.81 0.36
C LEU A 149 10.10 9.91 -0.98
N ARG A 150 9.23 8.94 -1.28
CA ARG A 150 8.56 8.87 -2.58
C ARG A 150 7.54 10.01 -2.70
N GLU A 151 7.68 10.83 -3.71
CA GLU A 151 6.88 12.04 -3.88
C GLU A 151 5.83 11.90 -4.98
N ALA A 152 4.63 12.42 -4.70
CA ALA A 152 3.60 12.70 -5.68
C ALA A 152 3.20 14.18 -5.61
N PHE A 153 2.51 14.70 -6.62
CA PHE A 153 2.14 16.10 -6.80
C PHE A 153 0.63 16.22 -6.95
N LEU A 154 0.01 17.13 -6.21
CA LEU A 154 -1.45 17.26 -6.17
C LEU A 154 -2.00 18.29 -7.14
N ASP A 155 -1.19 19.29 -7.47
CA ASP A 155 -1.51 20.43 -8.32
C ASP A 155 -0.97 20.26 -9.76
N ARG A 156 -0.42 19.08 -10.08
CA ARG A 156 0.13 18.76 -11.40
C ARG A 156 -0.53 17.54 -11.99
N ARG A 157 -0.71 17.58 -13.32
CA ARG A 157 -1.13 16.41 -14.09
C ARG A 157 0.05 15.52 -14.43
N TYR A 158 -0.26 14.24 -14.63
CA TYR A 158 0.70 13.22 -15.00
C TYR A 158 0.55 12.82 -16.45
N SER A 159 1.64 12.31 -16.99
CA SER A 159 1.75 11.58 -18.24
C SER A 159 2.48 10.26 -17.96
N TYR A 160 2.42 9.32 -18.90
CA TYR A 160 3.10 8.04 -18.77
C TYR A 160 4.00 7.83 -19.98
N ASP A 161 5.27 7.54 -19.71
CA ASP A 161 6.24 7.16 -20.73
C ASP A 161 6.14 5.65 -20.93
N GLU A 162 5.51 5.22 -22.02
CA GLU A 162 5.34 3.79 -22.32
C GLU A 162 6.67 3.11 -22.67
N ALA A 163 7.69 3.84 -23.15
CA ALA A 163 8.98 3.26 -23.51
C ALA A 163 9.84 2.99 -22.27
N ALA A 164 9.89 3.97 -21.35
CA ALA A 164 10.60 3.83 -20.08
C ALA A 164 9.78 3.09 -19.01
N GLY A 165 8.46 2.98 -19.19
CA GLY A 165 7.55 2.41 -18.20
C GLY A 165 7.36 3.29 -16.95
N HIS A 166 7.63 4.60 -17.06
CA HIS A 166 7.70 5.52 -15.91
C HIS A 166 6.59 6.58 -15.92
N LEU A 167 6.13 6.94 -14.73
CA LEU A 167 5.26 8.11 -14.53
C LEU A 167 6.07 9.40 -14.65
N ARG A 168 5.50 10.39 -15.33
CA ARG A 168 6.10 11.71 -15.52
C ARG A 168 5.08 12.80 -15.21
N LEU A 169 5.55 13.95 -14.74
CA LEU A 169 4.71 15.14 -14.72
C LEU A 169 4.51 15.66 -16.14
N LEU A 170 3.30 16.12 -16.44
CA LEU A 170 3.03 16.80 -17.70
C LEU A 170 3.86 18.11 -17.74
N PRO A 171 4.57 18.39 -18.84
CA PRO A 171 5.38 19.61 -18.96
C PRO A 171 4.52 20.87 -18.73
N ARG A 172 5.03 21.86 -17.99
CA ARG A 172 4.26 23.09 -17.68
C ARG A 172 3.82 23.86 -18.95
N ALA A 173 4.51 23.69 -20.08
CA ALA A 173 4.13 24.26 -21.37
C ALA A 173 2.86 23.64 -21.97
N ALA A 174 2.43 22.46 -21.50
CA ALA A 174 1.14 21.88 -21.88
C ALA A 174 0.01 22.63 -21.17
N GLY A 175 -0.97 23.14 -21.93
CA GLY A 175 -2.00 24.07 -21.43
C GLY A 175 -2.90 23.56 -20.30
N ASN A 176 -2.86 22.27 -19.96
CA ASN A 176 -3.60 21.67 -18.85
C ASN A 176 -2.70 21.06 -17.76
N ALA A 177 -1.39 21.33 -17.75
CA ALA A 177 -0.44 20.67 -16.85
C ALA A 177 -0.60 20.99 -15.36
N VAL A 178 -1.21 22.13 -15.05
CA VAL A 178 -1.49 22.58 -13.68
C VAL A 178 -2.98 22.40 -13.39
N ILE A 179 -3.29 21.85 -12.22
CA ILE A 179 -4.65 21.72 -11.72
C ILE A 179 -4.98 23.01 -10.97
N SER A 180 -5.92 23.79 -11.49
CA SER A 180 -6.33 25.08 -10.92
C SER A 180 -7.64 25.00 -10.12
N ASP A 181 -8.26 23.82 -10.02
CA ASP A 181 -9.45 23.57 -9.17
C ASP A 181 -9.04 22.75 -7.94
N ALA A 182 -9.28 23.30 -6.76
CA ALA A 182 -8.97 22.63 -5.50
C ALA A 182 -9.76 21.32 -5.31
N ASN A 183 -10.99 21.23 -5.86
CA ASN A 183 -11.78 19.99 -5.77
C ASN A 183 -11.18 18.89 -6.63
N GLU A 184 -10.68 19.23 -7.82
CA GLU A 184 -9.96 18.28 -8.67
C GLU A 184 -8.66 17.81 -8.00
N ALA A 185 -7.88 18.72 -7.42
CA ALA A 185 -6.65 18.37 -6.71
C ALA A 185 -6.92 17.47 -5.49
N LEU A 186 -8.01 17.70 -4.76
CA LEU A 186 -8.44 16.83 -3.65
C LEU A 186 -8.90 15.45 -4.14
N ALA A 187 -9.59 15.36 -5.27
CA ALA A 187 -9.94 14.08 -5.88
C ALA A 187 -8.69 13.29 -6.27
N GLN A 188 -7.69 13.97 -6.87
CA GLN A 188 -6.39 13.37 -7.17
C GLN A 188 -5.68 12.92 -5.89
N ALA A 189 -5.71 13.71 -4.82
CA ALA A 189 -5.16 13.32 -3.52
C ALA A 189 -5.81 12.04 -2.99
N ALA A 190 -7.14 11.92 -3.04
CA ALA A 190 -7.84 10.72 -2.62
C ALA A 190 -7.45 9.48 -3.46
N ASP A 191 -7.37 9.60 -4.79
CA ASP A 191 -6.92 8.49 -5.65
C ASP A 191 -5.47 8.06 -5.36
N ILE A 192 -4.57 9.02 -5.07
CA ILE A 192 -3.17 8.72 -4.72
C ILE A 192 -3.10 8.05 -3.35
N ILE A 193 -3.75 8.62 -2.34
CA ILE A 193 -3.63 8.22 -0.93
C ILE A 193 -4.35 6.90 -0.66
N GLU A 194 -5.58 6.78 -1.12
CA GLU A 194 -6.46 5.65 -0.78
C GLU A 194 -6.35 4.51 -1.78
N ARG A 195 -6.12 4.82 -3.06
CA ARG A 195 -6.18 3.84 -4.16
C ARG A 195 -4.82 3.56 -4.81
N GLY A 196 -3.77 4.31 -4.47
CA GLY A 196 -2.42 4.12 -5.01
C GLY A 196 -2.35 4.27 -6.53
N ARG A 197 -3.15 5.18 -7.11
CA ARG A 197 -3.22 5.40 -8.56
C ARG A 197 -3.31 6.88 -8.92
N VAL A 198 -2.92 7.21 -10.15
CA VAL A 198 -3.05 8.55 -10.71
C VAL A 198 -3.58 8.51 -12.13
N ASN A 199 -4.31 9.55 -12.54
CA ASN A 199 -4.81 9.68 -13.90
C ASN A 199 -3.75 10.31 -14.81
N VAL A 200 -3.40 9.61 -15.90
CA VAL A 200 -2.43 10.09 -16.90
C VAL A 200 -3.06 10.53 -18.21
N SER A 201 -4.40 10.51 -18.33
CA SER A 201 -5.08 10.86 -19.59
C SER A 201 -5.12 12.36 -19.86
N GLY A 202 -4.84 13.19 -18.85
CA GLY A 202 -5.05 14.64 -18.92
C GLY A 202 -6.53 15.07 -18.93
N ASN A 203 -7.47 14.11 -18.83
CA ASN A 203 -8.91 14.36 -18.84
C ASN A 203 -9.61 13.59 -17.69
N PRO A 204 -10.09 14.28 -16.64
CA PRO A 204 -10.80 13.64 -15.52
C PRO A 204 -12.05 12.85 -15.94
N ALA A 205 -12.74 13.26 -17.01
CA ALA A 205 -13.95 12.58 -17.49
C ALA A 205 -13.66 11.27 -18.22
N LYS A 206 -12.40 11.03 -18.62
CA LYS A 206 -11.94 9.80 -19.27
C LYS A 206 -10.60 9.38 -18.68
N PRO A 207 -10.58 8.85 -17.45
CA PRO A 207 -9.33 8.58 -16.75
C PRO A 207 -8.59 7.39 -17.37
N ALA A 208 -7.26 7.51 -17.44
CA ALA A 208 -6.34 6.42 -17.70
C ALA A 208 -5.50 6.21 -16.45
N TRP A 209 -5.82 5.19 -15.66
CA TRP A 209 -5.19 4.95 -14.37
C TRP A 209 -3.82 4.27 -14.51
N LYS A 210 -2.82 4.78 -13.82
CA LYS A 210 -1.51 4.14 -13.63
C LYS A 210 -1.19 4.07 -12.13
N PRO A 211 -0.51 3.00 -11.67
CA PRO A 211 -0.14 2.86 -10.26
C PRO A 211 0.87 3.92 -9.86
N ILE A 212 0.78 4.43 -8.63
CA ILE A 212 1.74 5.37 -8.04
C ILE A 212 1.98 5.00 -6.58
N LYS A 213 3.22 5.19 -6.10
CA LYS A 213 3.59 5.01 -4.70
C LYS A 213 4.11 6.33 -4.15
N ALA A 214 3.53 6.79 -3.04
CA ALA A 214 3.89 8.06 -2.43
C ALA A 214 3.98 7.92 -0.90
N ASP A 215 5.04 8.49 -0.33
CA ASP A 215 5.19 8.79 1.10
C ASP A 215 4.83 10.25 1.39
N THR A 216 4.97 11.12 0.38
CA THR A 216 4.65 12.54 0.46
C THR A 216 3.81 13.00 -0.72
N VAL A 217 2.98 14.02 -0.48
CA VAL A 217 2.23 14.74 -1.50
C VAL A 217 2.64 16.21 -1.47
N CYS A 218 3.10 16.68 -2.63
CA CYS A 218 3.61 18.01 -2.84
C CYS A 218 2.51 18.96 -3.32
N ILE A 219 2.54 20.17 -2.77
CA ILE A 219 1.80 21.35 -3.23
C ILE A 219 2.84 22.42 -3.55
N HIS A 220 2.81 23.03 -4.73
CA HIS A 220 3.69 24.16 -5.02
C HIS A 220 3.07 25.44 -4.43
N SER A 221 3.85 26.27 -3.75
CA SER A 221 3.33 27.52 -3.15
C SER A 221 2.94 28.57 -4.19
N ASP A 222 3.51 28.51 -5.41
CA ASP A 222 3.15 29.35 -6.55
C ASP A 222 1.77 29.00 -7.16
N SER A 223 1.14 27.91 -6.72
CA SER A 223 -0.18 27.49 -7.19
C SER A 223 -1.31 28.35 -6.60
N PRO A 224 -2.27 28.84 -7.42
CA PRO A 224 -3.39 29.65 -6.93
C PRO A 224 -4.30 28.91 -5.94
N ILE A 225 -4.27 27.57 -5.95
CA ILE A 225 -5.05 26.72 -5.04
C ILE A 225 -4.26 26.23 -3.83
N ALA A 226 -2.99 26.59 -3.68
CA ALA A 226 -2.07 25.97 -2.71
C ALA A 226 -2.61 26.02 -1.27
N LEU A 227 -2.98 27.22 -0.81
CA LEU A 227 -3.44 27.43 0.56
C LEU A 227 -4.79 26.76 0.83
N GLU A 228 -5.74 26.87 -0.12
CA GLU A 228 -7.04 26.21 0.02
C GLU A 228 -6.87 24.68 0.09
N LEU A 229 -6.07 24.13 -0.81
CA LEU A 229 -5.77 22.70 -0.88
C LEU A 229 -5.13 22.22 0.43
N ALA A 230 -4.09 22.90 0.90
CA ALA A 230 -3.40 22.51 2.14
C ALA A 230 -4.34 22.58 3.37
N ARG A 231 -5.15 23.64 3.47
CA ARG A 231 -6.12 23.83 4.57
C ARG A 231 -7.18 22.74 4.61
N ARG A 232 -7.61 22.24 3.44
CA ARG A 232 -8.61 21.16 3.33
C ARG A 232 -7.99 19.78 3.50
N LEU A 233 -6.78 19.57 2.98
CA LEU A 233 -6.11 18.27 2.98
C LEU A 233 -5.56 17.88 4.35
N ARG A 234 -4.97 18.82 5.10
CA ARG A 234 -4.34 18.52 6.38
C ARG A 234 -5.33 17.91 7.40
N PRO A 235 -6.52 18.50 7.65
CA PRO A 235 -7.52 17.89 8.52
C PRO A 235 -8.04 16.56 7.99
N ALA A 236 -8.16 16.38 6.67
CA ALA A 236 -8.60 15.12 6.07
C ALA A 236 -7.60 13.98 6.33
N ILE A 237 -6.30 14.23 6.18
CA ILE A 237 -5.25 13.26 6.52
C ILE A 237 -5.27 12.95 8.01
N GLU A 238 -5.30 13.97 8.87
CA GLU A 238 -5.32 13.78 10.33
C GLU A 238 -6.58 13.02 10.79
N GLN A 239 -7.73 13.30 10.19
CA GLN A 239 -8.96 12.57 10.46
C GLN A 239 -8.85 11.13 10.00
N ALA A 240 -8.36 10.86 8.79
CA ALA A 240 -8.15 9.50 8.31
C ALA A 240 -7.20 8.71 9.22
N GLU A 241 -6.19 9.36 9.80
CA GLU A 241 -5.28 8.75 10.77
C GLU A 241 -5.93 8.50 12.13
N LYS A 242 -6.73 9.45 12.62
CA LYS A 242 -7.53 9.23 13.83
C LYS A 242 -8.52 8.09 13.63
N VAL A 243 -9.18 8.01 12.47
CA VAL A 243 -10.02 6.87 12.10
C VAL A 243 -9.18 5.60 12.06
N ALA A 244 -8.00 5.61 11.45
CA ALA A 244 -7.12 4.45 11.41
C ALA A 244 -6.70 3.98 12.81
N ALA A 245 -6.41 4.90 13.73
CA ALA A 245 -6.05 4.62 15.12
C ALA A 245 -7.25 4.17 15.97
N ALA A 246 -8.44 4.72 15.71
CA ALA A 246 -9.71 4.32 16.34
C ALA A 246 -10.31 3.04 15.72
N SER A 247 -9.87 2.68 14.51
CA SER A 247 -10.22 1.45 13.81
C SER A 247 -9.25 0.34 14.15
N GLY A 248 -9.78 -0.82 14.53
CA GLY A 248 -8.99 -2.02 14.79
C GLY A 248 -8.83 -2.35 16.27
N VAL A 249 -8.00 -3.35 16.49
CA VAL A 249 -7.95 -4.10 17.76
C VAL A 249 -6.90 -3.57 18.75
N ARG A 250 -5.88 -2.86 18.28
CA ARG A 250 -4.77 -2.41 19.13
C ARG A 250 -5.21 -1.26 20.04
N GLY A 251 -5.10 -1.43 21.36
CA GLY A 251 -5.49 -0.43 22.35
C GLY A 251 -7.00 -0.41 22.67
N ASN A 252 -7.84 -0.99 21.82
CA ASN A 252 -9.29 -1.06 22.00
C ASN A 252 -9.76 -2.37 22.63
N ILE A 253 -8.94 -3.43 22.57
CA ILE A 253 -9.25 -4.72 23.19
C ILE A 253 -8.08 -5.23 24.05
N ARG A 254 -8.42 -6.13 24.98
CA ARG A 254 -7.47 -6.94 25.76
C ARG A 254 -7.75 -8.42 25.52
N LEU A 255 -6.70 -9.20 25.25
CA LEU A 255 -6.81 -10.66 25.26
C LEU A 255 -6.70 -11.15 26.70
N VAL A 256 -7.81 -11.62 27.27
CA VAL A 256 -7.85 -12.26 28.59
C VAL A 256 -7.20 -13.65 28.50
N LYS A 257 -7.49 -14.37 27.41
CA LYS A 257 -6.77 -15.58 27.01
C LYS A 257 -6.28 -15.39 25.58
N PRO A 258 -4.98 -15.64 25.30
CA PRO A 258 -4.40 -15.29 24.02
C PRO A 258 -4.94 -16.14 22.85
N GLY A 259 -5.37 -17.38 23.10
CA GLY A 259 -5.74 -18.30 22.01
C GLY A 259 -4.59 -18.51 21.01
N PHE A 260 -4.92 -18.96 19.79
CA PHE A 260 -3.99 -18.92 18.67
C PHE A 260 -4.47 -17.88 17.66
N CYS A 261 -4.13 -16.63 17.94
CA CYS A 261 -4.52 -15.48 17.12
C CYS A 261 -3.38 -14.47 17.01
N GLY A 262 -3.49 -13.55 16.05
CA GLY A 262 -2.53 -12.48 15.84
C GLY A 262 -3.15 -11.33 15.07
N THR A 263 -2.56 -10.15 15.18
CA THR A 263 -2.98 -9.01 14.36
C THR A 263 -2.56 -9.25 12.92
N ALA A 264 -3.50 -9.12 11.98
CA ALA A 264 -3.26 -9.22 10.56
C ALA A 264 -3.80 -7.98 9.84
N GLY A 265 -3.06 -7.53 8.83
CA GLY A 265 -3.50 -6.52 7.87
C GLY A 265 -3.39 -7.07 6.44
N LEU A 266 -3.51 -6.20 5.45
CA LEU A 266 -3.27 -6.60 4.07
C LEU A 266 -1.78 -6.93 3.81
N PRO A 267 -1.48 -7.82 2.86
CA PRO A 267 -0.11 -8.16 2.49
C PRO A 267 0.67 -6.93 1.97
N ALA A 268 1.95 -6.84 2.32
CA ALA A 268 2.83 -5.73 1.93
C ALA A 268 3.70 -6.12 0.71
N TYR A 269 3.24 -5.77 -0.48
CA TYR A 269 3.99 -5.99 -1.72
C TYR A 269 5.03 -4.90 -2.00
N GLY A 270 6.04 -5.23 -2.81
CA GLY A 270 7.08 -4.32 -3.29
C GLY A 270 8.48 -4.56 -2.72
N ARG A 271 8.64 -5.45 -1.74
CA ARG A 271 9.94 -5.79 -1.10
C ARG A 271 10.42 -7.21 -1.41
N GLN A 272 9.73 -7.92 -2.30
CA GLN A 272 10.05 -9.31 -2.63
C GLN A 272 11.42 -9.44 -3.32
N HIS A 273 11.84 -8.41 -4.05
CA HIS A 273 13.15 -8.35 -4.70
C HIS A 273 14.33 -8.35 -3.71
N ILE A 274 14.12 -7.95 -2.45
CA ILE A 274 15.12 -8.04 -1.36
C ILE A 274 14.83 -9.19 -0.37
N GLY A 275 14.03 -10.19 -0.78
CA GLY A 275 13.79 -11.39 0.03
C GLY A 275 12.70 -11.26 1.11
N VAL A 276 11.94 -10.16 1.13
CA VAL A 276 10.88 -9.96 2.14
C VAL A 276 9.54 -10.49 1.62
N SER A 277 8.96 -11.43 2.37
CA SER A 277 7.63 -12.01 2.10
C SER A 277 6.51 -10.97 2.27
N PRO A 278 5.40 -11.03 1.48
CA PRO A 278 4.27 -10.13 1.66
C PRO A 278 3.62 -10.18 3.05
N GLY A 279 3.54 -11.37 3.66
CA GLY A 279 2.85 -11.58 4.93
C GLY A 279 1.37 -11.22 4.87
N GLY A 280 0.81 -10.77 6.00
CA GLY A 280 -0.59 -10.34 6.10
C GLY A 280 -1.59 -11.47 6.35
N ALA A 281 -2.87 -11.15 6.21
CA ALA A 281 -4.00 -12.05 6.43
C ALA A 281 -4.09 -13.16 5.39
N MET A 282 -4.44 -14.36 5.85
CA MET A 282 -4.62 -15.53 4.98
C MET A 282 -5.86 -15.44 4.08
N ASP A 283 -6.94 -14.84 4.57
CA ASP A 283 -8.15 -14.53 3.83
C ASP A 283 -8.39 -13.01 3.89
N CYS A 284 -7.80 -12.32 2.91
CA CYS A 284 -7.88 -10.86 2.79
C CYS A 284 -9.31 -10.38 2.49
N PHE A 285 -10.12 -11.19 1.79
CA PHE A 285 -11.51 -10.84 1.50
C PHE A 285 -12.33 -10.71 2.79
N SER A 286 -12.23 -11.68 3.71
CA SER A 286 -12.93 -11.63 4.99
C SER A 286 -12.46 -10.47 5.87
N LEU A 287 -11.15 -10.21 5.94
CA LEU A 287 -10.60 -9.04 6.64
C LEU A 287 -11.18 -7.73 6.09
N ARG A 288 -11.08 -7.51 4.78
CA ARG A 288 -11.56 -6.28 4.12
C ARG A 288 -13.05 -6.11 4.33
N ARG A 289 -13.80 -7.19 4.14
CA ARG A 289 -15.25 -7.22 4.36
C ARG A 289 -15.62 -6.81 5.78
N GLY A 290 -14.97 -7.37 6.81
CA GLY A 290 -15.24 -7.01 8.20
C GLY A 290 -14.95 -5.53 8.48
N ASN A 291 -13.87 -4.99 7.93
CA ASN A 291 -13.56 -3.57 8.06
C ASN A 291 -14.58 -2.68 7.34
N LEU A 292 -14.92 -3.00 6.10
CA LEU A 292 -15.91 -2.24 5.30
C LEU A 292 -17.29 -2.23 5.97
N MET A 293 -17.74 -3.36 6.53
CA MET A 293 -18.99 -3.42 7.31
C MET A 293 -19.01 -2.48 8.52
N LEU A 294 -17.85 -2.20 9.11
CA LEU A 294 -17.72 -1.25 10.20
C LEU A 294 -17.51 0.18 9.70
N GLY A 295 -17.34 0.39 8.39
CA GLY A 295 -16.91 1.65 7.78
C GLY A 295 -15.47 2.04 8.09
N ASN A 296 -14.62 1.05 8.45
CA ASN A 296 -13.18 1.24 8.57
C ASN A 296 -12.53 1.27 7.18
N PRO A 297 -11.34 1.88 7.04
CA PRO A 297 -10.46 1.60 5.91
C PRO A 297 -10.31 0.08 5.71
N GLU A 298 -10.41 -0.39 4.46
CA GLU A 298 -10.42 -1.84 4.19
C GLU A 298 -9.14 -2.56 4.64
N ASN A 299 -8.03 -1.82 4.75
CA ASN A 299 -6.73 -2.30 5.18
C ASN A 299 -6.50 -2.20 6.70
N SER A 300 -7.50 -1.78 7.49
CA SER A 300 -7.37 -1.66 8.94
C SER A 300 -6.98 -3.01 9.56
N PRO A 301 -6.03 -3.04 10.52
CA PRO A 301 -5.63 -4.28 11.16
C PRO A 301 -6.77 -4.90 11.97
N ALA A 302 -6.95 -6.21 11.81
CA ALA A 302 -7.93 -7.01 12.53
C ALA A 302 -7.23 -8.14 13.31
N LEU A 303 -7.94 -8.77 14.25
CA LEU A 303 -7.44 -9.98 14.91
C LEU A 303 -7.79 -11.20 14.06
N GLU A 304 -6.79 -11.86 13.51
CA GLU A 304 -6.91 -13.15 12.81
C GLU A 304 -6.84 -14.28 13.84
N ILE A 305 -7.93 -15.03 13.97
CA ILE A 305 -8.18 -16.06 14.97
C ILE A 305 -8.17 -17.44 14.31
N LEU A 306 -7.18 -18.25 14.67
CA LEU A 306 -7.11 -19.66 14.32
C LEU A 306 -7.68 -20.53 15.44
N GLY A 307 -7.19 -20.29 16.66
CA GLY A 307 -7.65 -20.92 17.90
C GLY A 307 -8.30 -19.90 18.83
N PRO A 308 -9.38 -20.28 19.55
CA PRO A 308 -10.26 -19.35 20.26
C PRO A 308 -9.53 -18.56 21.36
N PRO A 309 -9.51 -17.21 21.29
CA PRO A 309 -9.07 -16.36 22.40
C PRO A 309 -10.22 -16.13 23.40
N GLU A 310 -9.97 -15.35 24.45
CA GLU A 310 -11.00 -14.63 25.19
C GLU A 310 -10.68 -13.14 25.08
N ILE A 311 -11.65 -12.35 24.62
CA ILE A 311 -11.45 -10.93 24.30
C ILE A 311 -12.28 -10.09 25.27
N GLU A 312 -11.68 -9.05 25.82
CA GLU A 312 -12.38 -8.00 26.56
C GLU A 312 -12.26 -6.69 25.80
N LEU A 313 -13.37 -5.97 25.68
CA LEU A 313 -13.43 -4.69 24.99
C LEU A 313 -13.11 -3.58 26.00
N LEU A 314 -12.11 -2.76 25.68
CA LEU A 314 -11.62 -1.70 26.57
C LEU A 314 -12.30 -0.36 26.29
N THR A 315 -12.88 -0.21 25.10
CA THR A 315 -13.51 1.04 24.64
C THR A 315 -14.89 0.73 24.06
N PRO A 316 -15.88 1.62 24.22
CA PRO A 316 -17.16 1.47 23.54
C PRO A 316 -16.98 1.60 22.01
N GLY A 317 -17.77 0.84 21.26
CA GLY A 317 -17.66 0.80 19.81
C GLY A 317 -18.44 -0.34 19.20
N ARG A 318 -17.99 -0.79 18.04
CA ARG A 318 -18.63 -1.82 17.24
C ARG A 318 -17.65 -2.87 16.77
N PHE A 319 -18.14 -4.08 16.59
CA PHE A 319 -17.34 -5.17 16.05
C PHE A 319 -18.13 -6.06 15.09
N VAL A 320 -17.39 -6.84 14.31
CA VAL A 320 -17.94 -7.89 13.46
C VAL A 320 -16.96 -9.07 13.39
N LEU A 321 -17.53 -10.27 13.35
CA LEU A 321 -16.81 -11.51 13.06
C LEU A 321 -17.03 -11.91 11.60
N THR A 322 -15.95 -12.23 10.88
CA THR A 322 -15.98 -12.71 9.49
C THR A 322 -15.02 -13.89 9.28
N GLY A 323 -14.99 -14.48 8.08
CA GLY A 323 -14.17 -15.66 7.78
C GLY A 323 -14.84 -16.98 8.18
N GLY A 324 -14.04 -17.95 8.61
CA GLY A 324 -14.53 -19.24 9.08
C GLY A 324 -15.42 -19.11 10.31
N ARG A 325 -16.51 -19.88 10.37
CA ARG A 325 -17.48 -19.86 11.46
C ARG A 325 -16.89 -20.49 12.71
N LEU A 326 -16.62 -19.63 13.69
CA LEU A 326 -16.26 -19.98 15.06
C LEU A 326 -17.43 -19.56 15.96
N GLU A 327 -17.94 -20.48 16.77
CA GLU A 327 -18.93 -20.15 17.79
C GLU A 327 -18.40 -19.03 18.67
N ALA A 328 -19.21 -18.02 18.92
CA ALA A 328 -18.82 -16.85 19.68
C ALA A 328 -19.99 -16.38 20.53
N PHE A 329 -19.69 -15.91 21.73
CA PHE A 329 -20.66 -15.50 22.72
C PHE A 329 -20.25 -14.18 23.34
N LEU A 330 -21.16 -13.21 23.39
CA LEU A 330 -20.97 -11.91 24.01
C LEU A 330 -21.55 -11.91 25.43
N HIS A 331 -20.73 -11.52 26.40
CA HIS A 331 -21.08 -11.40 27.81
C HIS A 331 -21.16 -9.93 28.18
N ARG A 332 -22.31 -9.53 28.72
CA ARG A 332 -22.59 -8.16 29.21
C ARG A 332 -22.90 -8.20 30.70
N GLY A 333 -21.90 -7.91 31.53
CA GLY A 333 -22.03 -7.97 32.99
C GLY A 333 -22.49 -9.36 33.47
N ALA A 334 -23.60 -9.41 34.22
CA ALA A 334 -24.16 -10.64 34.77
C ALA A 334 -25.29 -11.28 33.91
N ALA A 335 -25.58 -10.72 32.73
CA ALA A 335 -26.59 -11.28 31.84
C ALA A 335 -26.14 -12.61 31.23
N ALA A 336 -27.10 -13.43 30.79
CA ALA A 336 -26.79 -14.64 30.03
C ALA A 336 -26.07 -14.28 28.72
N PRO A 337 -25.09 -15.08 28.28
CA PRO A 337 -24.33 -14.80 27.07
C PRO A 337 -25.21 -14.85 25.81
N GLU A 338 -25.05 -13.84 24.94
CA GLU A 338 -25.68 -13.76 23.62
C GLU A 338 -24.82 -14.51 22.60
N GLU A 339 -25.38 -15.48 21.87
CA GLU A 339 -24.67 -16.11 20.75
C GLU A 339 -24.55 -15.15 19.56
N LEU A 340 -23.33 -15.03 19.03
CA LEU A 340 -23.01 -14.13 17.94
C LEU A 340 -23.12 -14.81 16.57
N GLU A 341 -23.76 -14.13 15.63
CA GLU A 341 -23.72 -14.43 14.21
C GLU A 341 -22.47 -13.79 13.58
N HIS A 342 -21.87 -14.49 12.63
CA HIS A 342 -20.83 -13.90 11.80
C HIS A 342 -21.51 -13.07 10.72
N SER A 343 -20.81 -12.06 10.20
CA SER A 343 -21.35 -11.17 9.16
C SER A 343 -22.49 -10.26 9.63
N ARG A 344 -22.57 -10.01 10.95
CA ARG A 344 -23.46 -9.05 11.60
C ARG A 344 -22.66 -8.08 12.46
N VAL A 345 -23.02 -6.79 12.42
CA VAL A 345 -22.40 -5.76 13.24
C VAL A 345 -23.03 -5.74 14.63
N TYR A 346 -22.18 -5.71 15.66
CA TYR A 346 -22.60 -5.65 17.06
C TYR A 346 -22.11 -4.38 17.72
N GLU A 347 -22.97 -3.76 18.52
CA GLU A 347 -22.60 -2.71 19.46
C GLU A 347 -21.99 -3.31 20.72
N ALA A 348 -20.99 -2.64 21.25
CA ALA A 348 -20.30 -3.04 22.45
C ALA A 348 -19.93 -1.86 23.34
N GLU A 349 -19.99 -2.11 24.64
CA GLU A 349 -19.56 -1.16 25.66
C GLU A 349 -18.24 -1.62 26.29
N ALA A 350 -17.54 -0.70 26.94
CA ALA A 350 -16.30 -1.04 27.65
C ALA A 350 -16.60 -2.03 28.79
N GLY A 351 -15.81 -3.11 28.87
CA GLY A 351 -15.98 -4.21 29.82
C GLY A 351 -16.75 -5.41 29.26
N ASP A 352 -17.40 -5.29 28.09
CA ASP A 352 -18.00 -6.43 27.39
C ASP A 352 -16.93 -7.47 27.04
N ARG A 353 -17.29 -8.77 27.11
CA ARG A 353 -16.37 -9.87 26.84
C ARG A 353 -16.88 -10.81 25.77
N LEU A 354 -15.99 -11.28 24.90
CA LEU A 354 -16.26 -12.34 23.93
C LEU A 354 -15.53 -13.61 24.33
N THR A 355 -16.29 -14.70 24.41
CA THR A 355 -15.76 -16.06 24.52
C THR A 355 -16.11 -16.84 23.27
N PHE A 356 -15.31 -17.86 22.95
CA PHE A 356 -15.49 -18.63 21.73
C PHE A 356 -15.60 -20.14 22.03
N GLY A 357 -16.39 -20.83 21.22
CA GLY A 357 -16.62 -22.27 21.30
C GLY A 357 -15.91 -23.04 20.19
N GLY A 358 -16.58 -24.05 19.64
CA GLY A 358 -16.05 -24.90 18.58
C GLY A 358 -16.02 -24.21 17.22
N LYS A 359 -15.06 -24.60 16.37
CA LYS A 359 -15.04 -24.22 14.95
C LYS A 359 -16.07 -25.06 14.20
N ARG A 360 -16.98 -24.41 13.46
CA ARG A 360 -18.03 -25.07 12.66
C ARG A 360 -17.56 -25.36 11.23
N TYR A 361 -16.93 -24.38 10.59
CA TYR A 361 -16.31 -24.53 9.26
C TYR A 361 -15.28 -23.42 9.02
N GLY A 362 -14.41 -23.63 8.03
CA GLY A 362 -13.29 -22.73 7.76
C GLY A 362 -12.23 -22.78 8.87
N LEU A 363 -11.12 -22.08 8.65
CA LEU A 363 -9.98 -22.10 9.55
C LEU A 363 -9.76 -20.73 10.20
N HIS A 364 -9.64 -19.68 9.39
CA HIS A 364 -9.34 -18.32 9.84
C HIS A 364 -10.61 -17.50 10.07
N THR A 365 -10.82 -17.05 11.30
CA THR A 365 -11.88 -16.11 11.69
C THR A 365 -11.26 -14.72 11.91
N TYR A 366 -11.91 -13.63 11.50
CA TYR A 366 -11.43 -12.27 11.72
C TYR A 366 -12.36 -11.51 12.65
N PHE A 367 -11.81 -10.94 13.72
CA PHE A 367 -12.49 -9.98 14.59
C PHE A 367 -12.03 -8.57 14.19
N CYS A 368 -12.95 -7.80 13.63
CA CYS A 368 -12.75 -6.40 13.28
C CYS A 368 -13.46 -5.52 14.31
N PHE A 369 -12.89 -4.35 14.63
CA PHE A 369 -13.42 -3.43 15.64
C PHE A 369 -13.34 -1.98 15.17
N ARG A 370 -14.24 -1.13 15.65
CA ARG A 370 -14.24 0.33 15.46
C ARG A 370 -14.72 1.02 16.73
N GLY A 371 -13.91 1.92 17.29
CA GLY A 371 -14.33 2.75 18.43
C GLY A 371 -15.43 3.76 18.07
N ARG A 372 -16.23 4.18 19.07
CA ARG A 372 -17.38 5.09 18.90
C ARG A 372 -17.02 6.44 18.25
N ASP A 373 -15.81 6.95 18.50
CA ASP A 373 -15.31 8.24 17.97
C ASP A 373 -14.88 8.16 16.49
N GLY A 374 -15.02 6.99 15.87
CA GLY A 374 -14.47 6.71 14.55
C GLY A 374 -15.15 7.41 13.35
N GLY A 375 -16.30 8.08 13.50
CA GLY A 375 -16.99 8.89 12.47
C GLY A 375 -17.25 8.24 11.09
N GLY A 376 -18.50 7.95 10.71
CA GLY A 376 -18.87 7.46 9.37
C GLY A 376 -20.29 6.88 9.30
N SER A 377 -20.88 6.80 8.11
CA SER A 377 -22.15 6.11 7.88
C SER A 377 -21.98 4.60 8.06
N VAL A 378 -23.05 3.94 8.49
CA VAL A 378 -23.08 2.53 8.89
C VAL A 378 -23.73 1.74 7.76
N PRO A 379 -23.02 0.83 7.09
CA PRO A 379 -23.65 -0.10 6.15
C PRO A 379 -24.64 -1.03 6.88
N ALA A 380 -25.54 -1.67 6.13
CA ALA A 380 -26.63 -2.52 6.65
C ALA A 380 -26.18 -3.53 7.73
N GLU A 381 -27.04 -3.77 8.73
CA GLU A 381 -26.74 -4.51 9.98
C GLU A 381 -26.17 -5.92 9.76
N THR A 382 -26.58 -6.61 8.70
CA THR A 382 -26.13 -7.97 8.35
C THR A 382 -26.04 -8.11 6.83
N VAL A 383 -24.86 -8.49 6.32
CA VAL A 383 -24.68 -8.82 4.89
C VAL A 383 -24.11 -10.23 4.79
N PRO A 384 -24.89 -11.30 4.56
CA PRO A 384 -24.36 -12.66 4.54
C PRO A 384 -23.21 -12.85 3.53
N TYR A 385 -22.24 -13.72 3.84
CA TYR A 385 -21.13 -14.02 2.92
C TYR A 385 -21.62 -14.46 1.54
N ALA A 386 -22.68 -15.28 1.49
CA ALA A 386 -23.31 -15.75 0.26
C ALA A 386 -23.82 -14.62 -0.66
N ALA A 387 -24.17 -13.45 -0.12
CA ALA A 387 -24.61 -12.30 -0.90
C ALA A 387 -23.48 -11.62 -1.68
N VAL A 388 -22.22 -11.85 -1.25
CA VAL A 388 -21.02 -11.18 -1.78
C VAL A 388 -19.95 -12.16 -2.27
N SER A 389 -20.21 -13.47 -2.23
CA SER A 389 -19.26 -14.50 -2.67
C SER A 389 -19.54 -15.05 -4.07
N GLY A 390 -20.37 -14.37 -4.87
CA GLY A 390 -20.75 -14.82 -6.21
C GLY A 390 -19.60 -14.93 -7.22
N TRP A 391 -18.44 -14.39 -6.90
CA TRP A 391 -17.21 -14.54 -7.68
C TRP A 391 -16.56 -15.90 -7.52
N ALA A 392 -16.79 -16.62 -6.41
CA ALA A 392 -16.21 -17.93 -6.12
C ALA A 392 -16.82 -19.03 -7.01
N ASP A 393 -16.09 -20.13 -7.24
CA ASP A 393 -16.64 -21.26 -8.00
C ASP A 393 -17.81 -21.90 -7.23
N PRO A 394 -19.00 -22.07 -7.85
CA PRO A 394 -20.19 -22.56 -7.16
C PRO A 394 -20.08 -24.02 -6.71
N GLN A 395 -19.10 -24.79 -7.23
CA GLN A 395 -18.80 -26.15 -6.80
C GLN A 395 -17.70 -26.21 -5.74
N GLY A 396 -17.19 -25.06 -5.28
CA GLY A 396 -16.12 -24.99 -4.28
C GLY A 396 -14.75 -25.41 -4.80
N ARG A 397 -14.52 -25.37 -6.12
CA ARG A 397 -13.21 -25.70 -6.72
C ARG A 397 -12.30 -24.48 -6.72
N ILE A 398 -10.99 -24.72 -6.62
CA ILE A 398 -9.96 -23.69 -6.72
C ILE A 398 -9.50 -23.55 -8.16
N ARG A 399 -9.64 -22.34 -8.72
CA ARG A 399 -9.29 -22.05 -10.11
C ARG A 399 -7.80 -21.77 -10.27
N VAL A 400 -7.19 -22.38 -11.27
CA VAL A 400 -5.75 -22.26 -11.56
C VAL A 400 -5.48 -21.88 -13.01
N LEU A 401 -4.35 -21.20 -13.23
CA LEU A 401 -3.72 -20.98 -14.53
C LEU A 401 -2.52 -21.92 -14.68
N PRO A 402 -2.17 -22.34 -15.91
CA PRO A 402 -0.88 -22.98 -16.19
C PRO A 402 0.27 -22.08 -15.69
N GLY A 403 1.22 -22.67 -14.98
CA GLY A 403 2.43 -21.99 -14.54
C GLY A 403 3.52 -21.97 -15.62
N PRO A 404 4.64 -21.26 -15.41
CA PRO A 404 5.72 -21.15 -16.39
C PRO A 404 6.32 -22.51 -16.79
N GLU A 405 6.45 -23.44 -15.85
CA GLU A 405 6.98 -24.79 -16.10
C GLU A 405 5.86 -25.82 -16.34
N PHE A 406 4.63 -25.41 -16.63
CA PHE A 406 3.52 -26.33 -16.91
C PHE A 406 3.85 -27.34 -18.00
N GLY A 407 4.60 -26.94 -19.03
CA GLY A 407 5.01 -27.83 -20.13
C GLY A 407 5.92 -28.99 -19.73
N CYS A 408 6.46 -29.01 -18.50
CA CYS A 408 7.25 -30.16 -18.02
C CYS A 408 6.39 -31.34 -17.55
N LEU A 409 5.09 -31.13 -17.28
CA LEU A 409 4.18 -32.17 -16.80
C LEU A 409 3.86 -33.15 -17.92
N GLU A 410 4.08 -34.44 -17.67
CA GLU A 410 3.85 -35.49 -18.67
C GLU A 410 2.35 -35.76 -18.89
N GLN A 411 1.52 -35.58 -17.85
CA GLN A 411 0.07 -35.77 -17.89
C GLN A 411 -0.66 -34.70 -17.05
N PRO A 412 -0.69 -33.44 -17.49
CA PRO A 412 -1.25 -32.34 -16.69
C PRO A 412 -2.73 -32.52 -16.34
N GLY A 413 -3.50 -33.24 -17.18
CA GLY A 413 -4.90 -33.57 -16.92
C GLY A 413 -5.11 -34.35 -15.62
N LEU A 414 -4.13 -35.14 -15.20
CA LEU A 414 -4.19 -35.91 -13.97
C LEU A 414 -4.36 -35.02 -12.74
N PHE A 415 -3.75 -33.83 -12.73
CA PHE A 415 -3.87 -32.87 -11.62
C PHE A 415 -5.33 -32.54 -11.28
N PHE A 416 -6.20 -32.48 -12.27
CA PHE A 416 -7.62 -32.16 -12.09
C PHE A 416 -8.49 -33.37 -11.75
N LEU A 417 -7.99 -34.58 -11.98
CA LEU A 417 -8.67 -35.85 -11.69
C LEU A 417 -8.25 -36.44 -10.34
N THR A 418 -7.03 -36.14 -9.88
CA THR A 418 -6.50 -36.61 -8.61
C THR A 418 -7.31 -36.04 -7.43
N PRO A 419 -7.78 -36.88 -6.50
CA PRO A 419 -8.53 -36.44 -5.32
C PRO A 419 -7.57 -35.87 -4.26
N TRP A 420 -7.15 -34.62 -4.45
CA TRP A 420 -6.21 -33.98 -3.54
C TRP A 420 -6.80 -33.72 -2.16
N ARG A 421 -5.94 -33.85 -1.14
CA ARG A 421 -6.20 -33.45 0.23
C ARG A 421 -5.09 -32.53 0.74
N THR A 422 -5.45 -31.56 1.55
CA THR A 422 -4.48 -30.78 2.34
C THR A 422 -3.84 -31.69 3.39
N THR A 423 -2.57 -31.48 3.70
CA THR A 423 -1.85 -32.28 4.71
C THR A 423 -1.66 -31.52 6.02
N PHE A 424 -1.23 -32.22 7.08
CA PHE A 424 -0.82 -31.60 8.33
C PHE A 424 0.50 -30.81 8.22
N LYS A 425 1.25 -30.97 7.12
CA LYS A 425 2.44 -30.16 6.80
C LYS A 425 2.01 -28.88 6.07
N MET A 426 1.14 -28.09 6.70
CA MET A 426 0.68 -26.80 6.17
C MET A 426 0.85 -25.71 7.22
N ASP A 427 1.17 -24.50 6.75
CA ASP A 427 1.33 -23.30 7.55
C ASP A 427 0.99 -22.06 6.73
N LYS A 428 1.38 -20.86 7.19
CA LYS A 428 1.14 -19.62 6.44
C LYS A 428 2.04 -19.47 5.20
N MET A 429 3.09 -20.28 5.04
CA MET A 429 3.97 -20.29 3.88
C MET A 429 3.41 -21.15 2.75
N GLY A 430 2.78 -22.29 3.06
CA GLY A 430 2.21 -23.14 2.04
C GLY A 430 1.31 -24.28 2.51
N ILE A 431 0.53 -24.81 1.56
CA ILE A 431 -0.33 -25.98 1.72
C ILE A 431 0.25 -27.11 0.88
N ARG A 432 0.78 -28.14 1.55
CA ARG A 432 1.21 -29.36 0.88
C ARG A 432 0.01 -30.27 0.59
N LEU A 433 -0.05 -30.80 -0.62
CA LEU A 433 -1.12 -31.68 -1.08
C LEU A 433 -0.69 -33.15 -0.99
N ALA A 434 -1.65 -34.02 -0.74
CA ALA A 434 -1.53 -35.48 -0.85
C ALA A 434 -2.63 -36.00 -1.78
N GLY A 435 -2.27 -36.89 -2.71
CA GLY A 435 -3.19 -37.45 -3.68
C GLY A 435 -2.49 -38.50 -4.54
N GLU A 436 -3.25 -39.52 -4.95
CA GLU A 436 -2.78 -40.62 -5.79
C GLU A 436 -3.64 -40.75 -7.07
N PRO A 437 -3.03 -41.06 -8.24
CA PRO A 437 -1.60 -41.15 -8.44
C PRO A 437 -0.92 -39.76 -8.38
N GLY A 438 0.33 -39.75 -7.95
CA GLY A 438 1.17 -38.54 -7.96
C GLY A 438 1.39 -37.97 -9.37
N LEU A 439 1.98 -36.77 -9.44
CA LEU A 439 2.32 -36.12 -10.70
C LEU A 439 3.77 -36.41 -11.11
N THR A 440 4.02 -36.53 -12.41
CA THR A 440 5.36 -36.68 -12.99
C THR A 440 5.71 -35.47 -13.85
N CYS A 441 6.91 -34.95 -13.68
CA CYS A 441 7.47 -33.84 -14.47
C CYS A 441 8.86 -34.23 -14.95
N SER A 442 9.12 -33.91 -16.22
CA SER A 442 10.40 -34.13 -16.90
C SER A 442 11.54 -33.24 -16.40
N MET A 443 11.22 -32.24 -15.57
CA MET A 443 12.16 -31.29 -14.99
C MET A 443 12.36 -31.59 -13.50
N GLY A 444 13.64 -31.66 -13.09
CA GLY A 444 14.03 -31.77 -11.68
C GLY A 444 14.11 -30.39 -11.00
N ASN A 445 15.18 -30.16 -10.24
CA ASN A 445 15.44 -28.85 -9.65
C ASN A 445 15.77 -27.81 -10.73
N MET A 446 15.26 -26.59 -10.56
CA MET A 446 15.50 -25.45 -11.43
C MET A 446 16.37 -24.39 -10.73
N ILE A 447 17.00 -23.51 -11.52
CA ILE A 447 17.57 -22.27 -10.99
C ILE A 447 16.45 -21.51 -10.28
N SER A 448 16.74 -21.00 -9.07
CA SER A 448 15.75 -20.31 -8.25
C SER A 448 15.07 -19.17 -9.02
N GLY A 449 13.76 -19.30 -9.22
CA GLY A 449 12.92 -18.32 -9.90
C GLY A 449 11.98 -17.62 -8.94
N ALA A 450 11.48 -16.45 -9.33
CA ALA A 450 10.47 -15.74 -8.54
C ALA A 450 9.19 -16.58 -8.39
N VAL A 451 8.56 -16.48 -7.22
CA VAL A 451 7.27 -17.14 -6.93
C VAL A 451 6.21 -16.14 -6.48
N ALA A 452 4.95 -16.45 -6.79
CA ALA A 452 3.81 -15.61 -6.47
C ALA A 452 2.85 -16.31 -5.49
N ASP A 453 1.88 -15.56 -4.98
CA ASP A 453 0.81 -16.12 -4.18
C ASP A 453 0.05 -17.12 -5.04
N GLY A 454 -0.23 -18.29 -4.48
CA GLY A 454 -0.93 -19.35 -5.18
C GLY A 454 -0.07 -20.15 -6.16
N THR A 455 1.23 -19.86 -6.28
CA THR A 455 2.13 -20.70 -7.08
C THR A 455 2.11 -22.13 -6.55
N ILE A 456 1.81 -23.09 -7.42
CA ILE A 456 1.84 -24.51 -7.11
C ILE A 456 3.16 -25.05 -7.62
N GLN A 457 4.06 -25.39 -6.69
CA GLN A 457 5.34 -26.00 -7.01
C GLN A 457 5.22 -27.52 -6.93
N LEU A 458 5.81 -28.23 -7.88
CA LEU A 458 5.96 -29.67 -7.81
C LEU A 458 7.29 -30.01 -7.13
N THR A 459 7.24 -30.40 -5.86
CA THR A 459 8.42 -30.87 -5.13
C THR A 459 8.63 -32.38 -5.36
N PRO A 460 9.81 -32.94 -5.04
CA PRO A 460 10.04 -34.38 -5.17
C PRO A 460 9.06 -35.25 -4.37
N GLU A 461 8.51 -34.73 -3.28
CA GLU A 461 7.55 -35.47 -2.44
C GLU A 461 6.11 -35.29 -2.94
N SER A 462 5.68 -34.05 -3.16
CA SER A 462 4.31 -33.71 -3.55
C SER A 462 4.15 -32.26 -3.97
N PRO A 463 3.02 -31.88 -4.60
CA PRO A 463 2.72 -30.48 -4.86
C PRO A 463 2.57 -29.65 -3.58
N ILE A 464 3.04 -28.41 -3.60
CA ILE A 464 2.84 -27.41 -2.55
C ILE A 464 2.30 -26.12 -3.15
N ILE A 465 1.22 -25.60 -2.57
CA ILE A 465 0.65 -24.30 -2.93
C ILE A 465 1.27 -23.25 -2.01
N LEU A 466 1.90 -22.24 -2.58
CA LEU A 466 2.53 -21.16 -1.82
C LEU A 466 1.51 -20.10 -1.41
N LEU A 467 1.59 -19.66 -0.16
CA LEU A 467 0.66 -18.75 0.49
C LEU A 467 1.31 -17.37 0.74
N ARG A 468 0.69 -16.58 1.62
CA ARG A 468 1.03 -15.17 1.87
C ARG A 468 2.38 -14.97 2.55
N HIS A 469 2.85 -15.95 3.33
CA HIS A 469 4.14 -15.89 4.04
C HIS A 469 5.25 -16.69 3.33
N ARG A 470 5.03 -17.11 2.08
CA ARG A 470 6.02 -17.85 1.27
C ARG A 470 7.36 -17.11 1.13
N GLN A 471 8.39 -17.86 0.81
CA GLN A 471 9.64 -17.35 0.25
C GLN A 471 9.42 -16.57 -1.06
N THR A 472 10.33 -15.65 -1.40
CA THR A 472 10.21 -14.82 -2.61
C THR A 472 10.70 -15.52 -3.88
N THR A 473 11.56 -16.53 -3.73
CA THR A 473 12.12 -17.34 -4.82
C THR A 473 12.06 -18.82 -4.48
N GLY A 474 11.93 -19.71 -5.47
CA GLY A 474 11.98 -21.16 -5.27
C GLY A 474 12.64 -21.89 -6.43
N GLY A 475 13.22 -23.06 -6.15
CA GLY A 475 13.96 -23.89 -7.12
C GLY A 475 13.21 -25.12 -7.63
N TYR A 476 11.88 -25.15 -7.48
CA TYR A 476 11.02 -26.25 -7.96
C TYR A 476 10.11 -25.79 -9.10
N PRO A 477 9.80 -26.67 -10.08
CA PRO A 477 8.91 -26.36 -11.20
C PRO A 477 7.57 -25.77 -10.75
N ARG A 478 7.20 -24.62 -11.31
CA ARG A 478 5.94 -23.92 -10.99
C ARG A 478 4.90 -24.35 -12.02
N ILE A 479 4.19 -25.42 -11.70
CA ILE A 479 3.31 -26.11 -12.64
C ILE A 479 1.96 -25.41 -12.84
N PHE A 480 1.45 -24.75 -11.81
CA PHE A 480 0.21 -23.98 -11.86
C PHE A 480 0.30 -22.75 -10.98
N ASN A 481 -0.63 -21.80 -11.15
CA ASN A 481 -0.84 -20.71 -10.21
C ASN A 481 -2.34 -20.55 -9.92
N VAL A 482 -2.71 -20.58 -8.64
CA VAL A 482 -4.07 -20.24 -8.19
C VAL A 482 -4.36 -18.78 -8.53
N ILE A 483 -5.56 -18.50 -9.05
CA ILE A 483 -5.92 -17.13 -9.44
C ILE A 483 -6.07 -16.23 -8.21
N SER A 484 -5.84 -14.93 -8.37
CA SER A 484 -5.95 -13.94 -7.29
C SER A 484 -7.35 -13.82 -6.69
N ALA A 485 -8.39 -14.25 -7.42
CA ALA A 485 -9.73 -14.34 -6.85
C ALA A 485 -9.79 -15.42 -5.73
N ASP A 486 -9.14 -16.56 -5.94
CA ASP A 486 -9.33 -17.78 -5.12
C ASP A 486 -8.27 -17.97 -4.03
N ILE A 487 -7.16 -17.24 -4.10
CA ILE A 487 -6.06 -17.34 -3.12
C ILE A 487 -6.52 -17.18 -1.66
N ASP A 488 -7.51 -16.33 -1.40
CA ASP A 488 -8.03 -16.09 -0.05
C ASP A 488 -8.89 -17.26 0.45
N LEU A 489 -9.48 -18.04 -0.46
CA LEU A 489 -10.24 -19.25 -0.11
C LEU A 489 -9.32 -20.33 0.47
N LEU A 490 -8.06 -20.38 0.04
CA LEU A 490 -7.06 -21.31 0.56
C LEU A 490 -6.79 -21.10 2.06
N GLY A 491 -6.96 -19.87 2.54
CA GLY A 491 -6.88 -19.54 3.97
C GLY A 491 -7.96 -20.23 4.82
N GLN A 492 -9.00 -20.79 4.22
CA GLN A 492 -10.07 -21.46 4.96
C GLN A 492 -9.92 -22.99 5.03
N TYR A 493 -8.94 -23.58 4.35
CA TYR A 493 -8.72 -25.03 4.39
C TYR A 493 -8.03 -25.44 5.69
N ALA A 494 -8.62 -26.40 6.40
CA ALA A 494 -8.00 -27.13 7.50
C ALA A 494 -7.18 -28.33 6.99
N PRO A 495 -6.32 -28.94 7.81
CA PRO A 495 -5.63 -30.18 7.45
C PRO A 495 -6.62 -31.32 7.10
N ASN A 496 -6.19 -32.19 6.18
CA ASN A 496 -6.96 -33.35 5.72
C ASN A 496 -8.32 -33.02 5.08
N GLN A 497 -8.45 -31.85 4.47
CA GLN A 497 -9.63 -31.47 3.71
C GLN A 497 -9.45 -31.75 2.21
N ALA A 498 -10.50 -32.23 1.56
CA ALA A 498 -10.51 -32.44 0.13
C ALA A 498 -10.47 -31.08 -0.59
N ILE A 499 -9.63 -30.98 -1.61
CA ILE A 499 -9.47 -29.78 -2.45
C ILE A 499 -9.48 -30.19 -3.92
N HIS A 500 -10.25 -29.48 -4.72
CA HIS A 500 -10.42 -29.77 -6.14
C HIS A 500 -10.02 -28.56 -6.96
N PHE A 501 -9.42 -28.79 -8.13
CA PHE A 501 -8.94 -27.73 -8.99
C PHE A 501 -9.67 -27.72 -10.32
N VAL A 502 -9.72 -26.56 -10.96
CA VAL A 502 -10.19 -26.40 -12.33
C VAL A 502 -9.31 -25.39 -13.06
N GLN A 503 -8.95 -25.69 -14.30
CA GLN A 503 -8.21 -24.74 -15.12
C GLN A 503 -9.13 -23.66 -15.67
N VAL A 504 -8.65 -22.42 -15.67
CA VAL A 504 -9.33 -21.29 -16.31
C VAL A 504 -8.40 -20.59 -17.30
N THR A 505 -8.96 -19.69 -18.10
CA THR A 505 -8.18 -18.79 -18.96
C THR A 505 -7.78 -17.52 -18.20
N LEU A 506 -6.77 -16.80 -18.71
CA LEU A 506 -6.34 -15.52 -18.14
C LEU A 506 -7.47 -14.47 -18.16
N GLU A 507 -8.31 -14.47 -19.19
CA GLU A 507 -9.46 -13.58 -19.32
C GLU A 507 -10.50 -13.86 -18.22
N GLN A 508 -10.86 -15.13 -18.02
CA GLN A 508 -11.74 -15.55 -16.92
C GLN A 508 -11.14 -15.17 -15.56
N ALA A 509 -9.85 -15.42 -15.34
CA ALA A 509 -9.17 -15.07 -14.10
C ALA A 509 -9.26 -13.55 -13.80
N ARG A 510 -9.06 -12.70 -14.82
CA ARG A 510 -9.22 -11.24 -14.71
C ARG A 510 -10.67 -10.86 -14.41
N SER A 511 -11.64 -11.50 -15.04
CA SER A 511 -13.07 -11.28 -14.77
C SER A 511 -13.42 -11.60 -13.32
N PHE A 512 -13.01 -12.77 -12.81
CA PHE A 512 -13.27 -13.15 -11.42
C PHE A 512 -12.60 -12.22 -10.40
N ALA A 513 -11.39 -11.75 -10.70
CA ALA A 513 -10.73 -10.75 -9.86
C ALA A 513 -11.54 -9.44 -9.78
N ARG A 514 -12.10 -8.95 -10.91
CA ARG A 514 -12.98 -7.78 -10.91
C ARG A 514 -14.27 -8.01 -10.13
N GLN A 515 -14.93 -9.14 -10.35
CA GLN A 515 -16.17 -9.48 -9.63
C GLN A 515 -15.96 -9.56 -8.10
N LYS A 516 -14.79 -10.02 -7.66
CA LYS A 516 -14.43 -10.04 -6.24
C LYS A 516 -14.29 -8.64 -5.65
N GLU A 517 -13.65 -7.72 -6.39
CA GLU A 517 -13.55 -6.31 -5.99
C GLU A 517 -14.92 -5.62 -6.02
N GLU A 518 -15.71 -5.81 -7.08
CA GLU A 518 -17.09 -5.30 -7.19
C GLU A 518 -17.98 -5.78 -6.04
N ALA A 519 -17.75 -7.00 -5.53
CA ALA A 519 -18.46 -7.52 -4.38
C ALA A 519 -18.11 -6.80 -3.07
N LEU A 520 -16.86 -6.34 -2.92
CA LEU A 520 -16.44 -5.51 -1.79
C LEU A 520 -16.91 -4.07 -1.96
N ASP A 521 -16.98 -3.55 -3.19
CA ASP A 521 -17.52 -2.21 -3.47
C ASP A 521 -18.98 -2.05 -3.04
N LYS A 522 -19.76 -3.13 -3.04
CA LYS A 522 -21.14 -3.13 -2.49
C LYS A 522 -21.21 -2.88 -0.98
N LEU A 523 -20.08 -2.95 -0.28
CA LEU A 523 -19.96 -2.74 1.17
C LEU A 523 -19.35 -1.38 1.53
N ARG A 524 -18.85 -0.63 0.52
CA ARG A 524 -18.38 0.75 0.66
C ARG A 524 -19.59 1.69 0.62
#